data_AF-A0A5C8PT42-F1
#
_entry.id   AF-A0A5C8PT42-F1
#
_cell.length_a   1.000
_cell.length_b   1.000
_cell.length_c   1.000
_cell.angle_alpha   90.00
_cell.angle_beta   90.00
_cell.angle_gamma   90.00
#
_symmetry.space_group_name_H-M   'P 1'
#
loop_
_entity.id
_entity.type
_entity.pdbx_description
1 polymer ?
#
loop_
_entity_poly.entity_id
_entity_poly.type
_entity_poly.pdbx_seq_one_letter_code
_entity_poly.pdbx_strand_id
1 'polypeptide(L)'
;MSRKSRVPLVDRVFNAAEEALAAQHYVAPIDVLIRIGWLNHTVEASWRQGRVDSLVDAVQAHPDRLVEAMGLLRTWATRKGLIASETRYVARAVDHHELRFTPDGNPAVEQVFRTHWVSPALPEKKRERLTEKQSRPPELVAVMPLKHTWKCHRCGGTGDLLVMENAGPACLGCVGLGDLEFVPSGDALLTRRARARSARNAVVVRFSRSRRRYERQGLLVEPQALADVQRELERERGGA
;
A
#
# COMPACT_ATOMS: atom_id res chain seq x y z
N MET A 1 -27.22 21.73 29.48
CA MET A 1 -26.28 20.73 28.94
C MET A 1 -25.69 21.24 27.64
N SER A 2 -24.43 21.66 27.67
CA SER A 2 -23.74 22.34 26.55
C SER A 2 -23.59 21.40 25.35
N ARG A 3 -24.25 21.72 24.22
CA ARG A 3 -23.94 21.12 22.92
C ARG A 3 -22.54 21.60 22.53
N LYS A 4 -21.50 20.80 22.80
CA LYS A 4 -20.15 21.04 22.26
C LYS A 4 -20.29 21.40 20.78
N SER A 5 -19.98 22.64 20.39
CA SER A 5 -20.07 23.05 18.99
C SER A 5 -19.14 22.15 18.20
N ARG A 6 -19.69 21.28 17.34
CA ARG A 6 -18.87 20.43 16.46
C ARG A 6 -18.06 21.37 15.58
N VAL A 7 -16.74 21.22 15.60
CA VAL A 7 -15.84 21.95 14.71
C VAL A 7 -16.37 21.80 13.26
N PRO A 8 -16.57 22.90 12.52
CA PRO A 8 -17.02 22.87 11.13
C PRO A 8 -16.21 21.90 10.27
N LEU A 9 -16.84 21.31 9.26
CA LEU A 9 -16.13 20.37 8.37
C LEU A 9 -14.95 21.05 7.66
N VAL A 10 -15.14 22.30 7.23
CA VAL A 10 -14.10 23.12 6.60
C VAL A 10 -12.84 23.18 7.45
N ASP A 11 -12.96 23.50 8.74
CA ASP A 11 -11.81 23.61 9.63
C ASP A 11 -11.14 22.25 9.85
N ARG A 12 -11.94 21.18 9.98
CA ARG A 12 -11.41 19.81 10.11
C ARG A 12 -10.62 19.39 8.88
N VAL A 13 -11.15 19.64 7.68
CA VAL A 13 -10.50 19.31 6.41
C VAL A 13 -9.23 20.14 6.22
N PHE A 14 -9.29 21.45 6.51
CA PHE A 14 -8.15 22.34 6.34
C PHE A 14 -7.03 21.99 7.30
N ASN A 15 -7.33 21.79 8.60
CA ASN A 15 -6.33 21.39 9.59
C ASN A 15 -5.70 20.03 9.25
N ALA A 16 -6.51 19.04 8.86
CA ALA A 16 -6.01 17.75 8.40
C ALA A 16 -5.07 17.87 7.19
N ALA A 17 -5.41 18.74 6.23
CA ALA A 17 -4.60 18.98 5.05
C ALA A 17 -3.29 19.72 5.39
N GLU A 18 -3.31 20.73 6.26
CA GLU A 18 -2.09 21.41 6.73
C GLU A 18 -1.14 20.43 7.44
N GLU A 19 -1.66 19.61 8.35
CA GLU A 19 -0.87 18.61 9.06
C GLU A 19 -0.26 17.56 8.11
N ALA A 20 -1.03 17.10 7.12
CA ALA A 20 -0.52 16.20 6.10
C ALA A 20 0.59 16.87 5.29
N LEU A 21 0.36 18.09 4.78
CA LEU A 21 1.33 18.83 4.00
C LEU A 21 2.64 19.06 4.76
N ALA A 22 2.54 19.43 6.04
CA ALA A 22 3.71 19.63 6.91
C ALA A 22 4.51 18.33 7.13
N ALA A 23 3.83 17.18 7.25
CA ALA A 23 4.47 15.90 7.51
C ALA A 23 5.19 15.30 6.30
N GLN A 24 4.66 15.47 5.08
CA GLN A 24 5.13 14.72 3.90
C GLN A 24 5.27 15.56 2.62
N HIS A 25 5.03 16.88 2.68
CA HIS A 25 5.08 17.82 1.54
C HIS A 25 4.04 17.59 0.43
N TYR A 26 3.05 16.74 0.67
CA TYR A 26 1.87 16.58 -0.18
C TYR A 26 0.65 16.21 0.67
N VAL A 27 -0.53 16.33 0.08
CA VAL A 27 -1.79 15.89 0.68
C VAL A 27 -2.56 15.04 -0.30
N ALA A 28 -2.92 13.81 0.10
CA ALA A 28 -3.86 12.97 -0.63
C ALA A 28 -5.25 13.03 0.02
N PRO A 29 -6.32 12.80 -0.76
CA PRO A 29 -7.67 12.59 -0.25
C PRO A 29 -7.77 11.59 0.92
N ILE A 30 -7.05 10.47 0.82
CA ILE A 30 -7.01 9.43 1.87
C ILE A 30 -6.44 9.97 3.18
N ASP A 31 -5.42 10.83 3.13
CA ASP A 31 -4.81 11.42 4.33
C ASP A 31 -5.82 12.26 5.11
N VAL A 32 -6.63 13.05 4.39
CA VAL A 32 -7.69 13.86 4.98
C VAL A 32 -8.74 12.96 5.62
N LEU A 33 -9.22 11.93 4.91
CA LEU A 33 -10.23 11.01 5.44
C LEU A 33 -9.76 10.29 6.70
N ILE A 34 -8.49 9.89 6.77
CA ILE A 34 -7.91 9.27 7.96
C ILE A 34 -7.84 10.28 9.11
N ARG A 35 -7.28 11.46 8.87
CA ARG A 35 -7.05 12.47 9.91
C ARG A 35 -8.34 13.03 10.49
N ILE A 36 -9.39 13.19 9.68
CA ILE A 36 -10.71 13.59 10.18
C ILE A 36 -11.46 12.41 10.83
N GLY A 37 -10.94 11.19 10.76
CA GLY A 37 -11.51 9.99 11.41
C GLY A 37 -12.66 9.36 10.64
N TRP A 38 -12.77 9.60 9.33
CA TRP A 38 -13.77 8.96 8.46
C TRP A 38 -13.26 7.67 7.84
N LEU A 39 -11.94 7.46 7.81
CA LEU A 39 -11.31 6.22 7.37
C LEU A 39 -10.33 5.73 8.42
N ASN A 40 -10.33 4.43 8.71
CA ASN A 40 -9.37 3.80 9.61
C ASN A 40 -8.20 3.21 8.82
N HIS A 41 -6.97 3.33 9.33
CA HIS A 41 -5.77 2.67 8.81
C HIS A 41 -5.96 1.16 8.56
N THR A 42 -6.72 0.45 9.39
CA THR A 42 -6.98 -0.99 9.18
C THR A 42 -7.80 -1.25 7.92
N VAL A 43 -8.78 -0.39 7.64
CA VAL A 43 -9.62 -0.46 6.45
C VAL A 43 -8.81 -0.08 5.23
N GLU A 44 -8.06 1.02 5.30
CA GLU A 44 -7.17 1.47 4.23
C GLU A 44 -6.14 0.40 3.86
N ALA A 45 -5.53 -0.25 4.85
CA ALA A 45 -4.58 -1.33 4.61
C ALA A 45 -5.24 -2.56 3.98
N SER A 46 -6.50 -2.85 4.31
CA SER A 46 -7.27 -3.94 3.71
C SER A 46 -7.64 -3.63 2.26
N TRP A 47 -8.09 -2.40 1.98
CA TRP A 47 -8.32 -1.90 0.62
C TRP A 47 -7.04 -1.91 -0.23
N ARG A 48 -5.90 -1.47 0.32
CA ARG A 48 -4.60 -1.58 -0.37
C ARG A 48 -4.16 -3.00 -0.68
N GLN A 49 -4.67 -3.98 0.06
CA GLN A 49 -4.44 -5.40 -0.21
C GLN A 49 -5.46 -5.98 -1.20
N GLY A 50 -6.35 -5.16 -1.76
CA GLY A 50 -7.44 -5.59 -2.62
C GLY A 50 -8.53 -6.36 -1.87
N ARG A 51 -8.59 -6.30 -0.52
CA ARG A 51 -9.60 -7.00 0.29
C ARG A 51 -10.92 -6.25 0.46
N VAL A 52 -11.01 -5.08 -0.13
CA VAL A 52 -12.20 -4.25 -0.17
C VAL A 52 -12.29 -3.71 -1.58
N ASP A 53 -13.42 -3.91 -2.25
CA ASP A 53 -13.55 -3.58 -3.68
C ASP A 53 -13.65 -2.06 -3.93
N SER A 54 -14.20 -1.31 -2.98
CA SER A 54 -14.28 0.15 -3.03
C SER A 54 -13.89 0.77 -1.68
N LEU A 55 -13.12 1.86 -1.71
CA LEU A 55 -12.76 2.56 -0.48
C LEU A 55 -13.97 3.27 0.13
N VAL A 56 -14.83 3.86 -0.71
CA VAL A 56 -15.96 4.69 -0.31
C VAL A 56 -16.98 3.91 0.51
N ASP A 57 -17.25 2.64 0.19
CA ASP A 57 -18.19 1.82 0.99
C ASP A 57 -17.70 1.59 2.41
N ALA A 58 -16.39 1.71 2.65
CA ALA A 58 -15.78 1.51 3.95
C ALA A 58 -15.53 2.83 4.71
N VAL A 59 -15.85 3.98 4.10
CA VAL A 59 -15.77 5.30 4.75
C VAL A 59 -16.97 5.49 5.68
N GLN A 60 -16.70 5.96 6.90
CA GLN A 60 -17.72 6.22 7.92
C GLN A 60 -18.37 7.60 7.75
N ALA A 61 -18.86 7.91 6.55
CA ALA A 61 -19.51 9.18 6.23
C ALA A 61 -20.56 9.01 5.12
N HIS A 62 -21.54 9.91 5.10
CA HIS A 62 -22.51 9.97 4.01
C HIS A 62 -21.84 10.42 2.70
N PRO A 63 -22.24 9.90 1.53
CA PRO A 63 -21.66 10.29 0.24
C PRO A 63 -21.60 11.81 0.00
N ASP A 64 -22.66 12.55 0.32
CA ASP A 64 -22.67 14.01 0.14
C ASP A 64 -21.58 14.72 0.96
N ARG A 65 -21.32 14.22 2.17
CA ARG A 65 -20.28 14.77 3.06
C ARG A 65 -18.89 14.46 2.54
N LEU A 66 -18.74 13.34 1.85
CA LEU A 66 -17.50 12.96 1.18
C LEU A 66 -17.23 13.89 -0.01
N VAL A 67 -18.24 14.15 -0.85
CA VAL A 67 -18.16 15.13 -1.95
C VAL A 67 -17.81 16.52 -1.43
N GLU A 68 -18.49 16.97 -0.37
CA GLU A 68 -18.22 18.25 0.29
C GLU A 68 -16.75 18.32 0.77
N ALA A 69 -16.25 17.28 1.44
CA ALA A 69 -14.87 17.24 1.93
C ALA A 69 -13.84 17.30 0.79
N MET A 70 -14.08 16.60 -0.32
CA MET A 70 -13.18 16.65 -1.50
C MET A 70 -13.19 18.03 -2.16
N GLY A 71 -14.36 18.69 -2.24
CA GLY A 71 -14.47 20.06 -2.73
C GLY A 71 -13.73 21.07 -1.84
N LEU A 72 -13.83 20.90 -0.51
CA LEU A 72 -13.10 21.70 0.46
C LEU A 72 -11.58 21.50 0.35
N LEU A 73 -11.12 20.26 0.20
CA LEU A 73 -9.70 19.95 -0.02
C LEU A 73 -9.16 20.62 -1.29
N ARG A 74 -9.87 20.50 -2.41
CA ARG A 74 -9.48 21.17 -3.67
C ARG A 74 -9.41 22.68 -3.50
N THR A 75 -10.41 23.27 -2.83
CA THR A 75 -10.46 24.71 -2.56
C THR A 75 -9.26 25.16 -1.73
N TRP A 76 -8.95 24.44 -0.65
CA TRP A 76 -7.78 24.70 0.19
C TRP A 76 -6.48 24.61 -0.61
N ALA A 77 -6.29 23.53 -1.38
CA ALA A 77 -5.07 23.30 -2.14
C ALA A 77 -4.83 24.38 -3.20
N THR A 78 -5.90 24.80 -3.88
CA THR A 78 -5.86 25.87 -4.88
C THR A 78 -5.45 27.21 -4.23
N ARG A 79 -6.03 27.55 -3.07
CA ARG A 79 -5.65 28.77 -2.32
C ARG A 79 -4.19 28.76 -1.87
N LYS A 80 -3.63 27.58 -1.60
CA LYS A 80 -2.22 27.38 -1.23
C LYS A 80 -1.27 27.34 -2.42
N GLY A 81 -1.79 27.37 -3.66
CA GLY A 81 -0.97 27.26 -4.88
C GLY A 81 -0.30 25.89 -5.01
N LEU A 82 -0.91 24.82 -4.50
CA LEU A 82 -0.38 23.46 -4.64
C LEU A 82 -0.57 22.94 -6.05
N ILE A 83 0.31 22.03 -6.45
CA ILE A 83 0.31 21.43 -7.79
C ILE A 83 -0.45 20.10 -7.73
N ALA A 84 -1.45 19.95 -8.59
CA ALA A 84 -2.16 18.69 -8.75
C ALA A 84 -1.23 17.66 -9.43
N SER A 85 -1.12 16.48 -8.84
CA SER A 85 -0.39 15.34 -9.38
C SER A 85 -1.26 14.10 -9.23
N GLU A 86 -1.56 13.43 -10.34
CA GLU A 86 -2.29 12.17 -10.30
C GLU A 86 -1.37 11.02 -9.86
N THR A 87 -1.90 10.15 -9.01
CA THR A 87 -1.18 8.98 -8.48
C THR A 87 -2.00 7.72 -8.70
N ARG A 88 -1.36 6.69 -9.27
CA ARG A 88 -2.00 5.38 -9.46
C ARG A 88 -2.01 4.58 -8.16
N TYR A 89 -3.15 3.97 -7.88
CA TYR A 89 -3.31 3.06 -6.75
C TYR A 89 -3.49 1.64 -7.28
N VAL A 90 -2.53 0.78 -6.99
CA VAL A 90 -2.57 -0.64 -7.38
C VAL A 90 -2.53 -1.53 -6.15
N ALA A 91 -3.22 -2.65 -6.22
CA ALA A 91 -3.34 -3.59 -5.12
C ALA A 91 -1.98 -4.23 -4.79
N ARG A 92 -1.80 -4.56 -3.51
CA ARG A 92 -0.76 -5.49 -3.03
C ARG A 92 -1.16 -6.94 -3.31
N ALA A 93 -1.45 -7.23 -4.57
CA ALA A 93 -1.78 -8.53 -5.12
C ALA A 93 -0.81 -8.86 -6.25
N VAL A 94 -0.76 -10.14 -6.67
CA VAL A 94 0.17 -10.60 -7.72
C VAL A 94 -0.09 -9.92 -9.07
N ASP A 95 -1.36 -9.66 -9.38
CA ASP A 95 -1.78 -9.01 -10.62
C ASP A 95 -1.63 -7.48 -10.60
N HIS A 96 -1.37 -6.89 -9.42
CA HIS A 96 -1.29 -5.45 -9.21
C HIS A 96 -2.45 -4.67 -9.87
N HIS A 97 -3.67 -5.22 -9.85
CA HIS A 97 -4.82 -4.55 -10.45
C HIS A 97 -5.06 -3.17 -9.83
N GLU A 98 -5.63 -2.25 -10.62
CA GLU A 98 -5.97 -0.91 -10.12
C GLU A 98 -7.05 -1.00 -9.04
N LEU A 99 -6.81 -0.32 -7.92
CA LEU A 99 -7.79 -0.17 -6.87
C LEU A 99 -8.84 0.86 -7.27
N ARG A 100 -10.09 0.59 -6.89
CA ARG A 100 -11.22 1.50 -7.08
C ARG A 100 -11.53 2.23 -5.78
N PHE A 101 -11.82 3.51 -5.89
CA PHE A 101 -12.36 4.29 -4.78
C PHE A 101 -13.87 4.12 -4.69
N THR A 102 -14.59 4.16 -5.81
CA THR A 102 -16.05 4.00 -5.84
C THR A 102 -16.50 2.65 -6.37
N PRO A 103 -17.70 2.16 -6.01
CA PRO A 103 -18.21 0.88 -6.49
C PRO A 103 -18.44 0.82 -8.00
N ASP A 104 -18.90 1.94 -8.57
CA ASP A 104 -19.21 2.10 -9.99
C ASP A 104 -17.98 2.46 -10.84
N GLY A 105 -16.84 2.77 -10.21
CA GLY A 105 -15.61 3.16 -10.89
C GLY A 105 -15.74 4.42 -11.73
N ASN A 106 -16.60 5.37 -11.33
CA ASN A 106 -16.83 6.61 -12.07
C ASN A 106 -15.50 7.38 -12.28
N PRO A 107 -15.02 7.55 -13.54
CA PRO A 107 -13.70 8.10 -13.81
C PRO A 107 -13.47 9.50 -13.23
N ALA A 108 -14.50 10.34 -13.18
CA ALA A 108 -14.38 11.69 -12.63
C ALA A 108 -14.18 11.68 -11.12
N VAL A 109 -14.87 10.79 -10.41
CA VAL A 109 -14.74 10.64 -8.95
C VAL A 109 -13.42 9.93 -8.60
N GLU A 110 -13.07 8.89 -9.35
CA GLU A 110 -11.78 8.20 -9.24
C GLU A 110 -10.60 9.18 -9.38
N GLN A 111 -10.64 10.08 -10.38
CA GLN A 111 -9.61 11.09 -10.59
C GLN A 111 -9.50 12.05 -9.40
N VAL A 112 -10.62 12.45 -8.79
CA VAL A 112 -10.61 13.30 -7.58
C VAL A 112 -9.86 12.62 -6.45
N PHE A 113 -10.08 11.32 -6.23
CA PHE A 113 -9.37 10.55 -5.20
C PHE A 113 -7.89 10.27 -5.53
N ARG A 114 -7.57 10.12 -6.82
CA ARG A 114 -6.19 9.91 -7.32
C ARG A 114 -5.37 11.20 -7.36
N THR A 115 -6.00 12.37 -7.24
CA THR A 115 -5.31 13.67 -7.28
C THR A 115 -4.68 13.98 -5.92
N HIS A 116 -3.35 14.02 -5.90
CA HIS A 116 -2.57 14.49 -4.76
C HIS A 116 -2.15 15.94 -4.99
N TRP A 117 -2.07 16.70 -3.91
CA TRP A 117 -1.68 18.12 -3.95
C TRP A 117 -0.27 18.27 -3.38
N VAL A 118 0.69 18.55 -4.24
CA VAL A 118 2.12 18.57 -3.91
C VAL A 118 2.62 20.00 -3.73
N SER A 119 3.46 20.22 -2.72
CA SER A 119 4.07 21.52 -2.46
C SER A 119 4.98 21.96 -3.63
N PRO A 120 4.84 23.20 -4.14
CA PRO A 120 5.74 23.74 -5.15
C PRO A 120 7.13 24.07 -4.59
N ALA A 121 7.30 24.10 -3.27
CA ALA A 121 8.59 24.35 -2.62
C ALA A 121 9.62 23.23 -2.86
N LEU A 122 9.18 22.07 -3.35
CA LEU A 122 10.06 20.98 -3.74
C LEU A 122 10.57 21.17 -5.19
N PRO A 123 11.88 20.96 -5.45
CA PRO A 123 12.40 20.89 -6.80
C PRO A 123 11.62 19.87 -7.64
N GLU A 124 11.45 20.14 -8.94
CA GLU A 124 10.67 19.30 -9.85
C GLU A 124 11.07 17.82 -9.81
N LYS A 125 12.36 17.52 -9.94
CA LYS A 125 12.88 16.14 -9.81
C LYS A 125 12.49 15.45 -8.50
N LYS A 126 12.35 16.21 -7.41
CA LYS A 126 11.94 15.66 -6.10
C LYS A 126 10.43 15.41 -6.06
N ARG A 127 9.63 16.23 -6.75
CA ARG A 127 8.20 16.02 -6.94
C ARG A 127 7.93 14.78 -7.80
N GLU A 128 8.62 14.65 -8.93
CA GLU A 128 8.53 13.47 -9.80
C GLU A 128 8.85 12.16 -9.05
N ARG A 129 9.98 12.14 -8.33
CA ARG A 129 10.36 10.97 -7.51
C ARG A 129 9.33 10.64 -6.42
N LEU A 130 8.66 11.65 -5.88
CA LEU A 130 7.63 11.47 -4.86
C LEU A 130 6.37 10.85 -5.49
N THR A 131 5.92 11.35 -6.63
CA THR A 131 4.80 10.78 -7.40
C THR A 131 5.11 9.36 -7.89
N GLU A 132 6.31 9.11 -8.41
CA GLU A 132 6.77 7.79 -8.84
C GLU A 132 6.76 6.81 -7.67
N LYS A 133 7.31 7.23 -6.51
CA LYS A 133 7.32 6.41 -5.29
C LYS A 133 5.91 6.05 -4.82
N GLN A 134 4.96 6.98 -4.90
CA GLN A 134 3.58 6.73 -4.51
C GLN A 134 2.82 5.85 -5.50
N SER A 135 3.13 5.98 -6.79
CA SER A 135 2.54 5.15 -7.86
C SER A 135 3.20 3.77 -7.97
N ARG A 136 4.35 3.57 -7.33
CA ARG A 136 5.08 2.30 -7.39
C ARG A 136 4.23 1.19 -6.74
N PRO A 137 4.09 0.04 -7.41
CA PRO A 137 3.37 -1.09 -6.84
C PRO A 137 3.91 -1.46 -5.46
N PRO A 138 3.02 -1.65 -4.48
CA PRO A 138 3.44 -2.06 -3.14
C PRO A 138 4.09 -3.44 -3.20
N GLU A 139 5.10 -3.64 -2.37
CA GLU A 139 5.80 -4.93 -2.27
C GLU A 139 4.83 -6.06 -1.89
N LEU A 140 4.78 -7.14 -2.66
CA LEU A 140 3.92 -8.27 -2.34
C LEU A 140 4.32 -8.90 -1.01
N VAL A 141 3.35 -9.39 -0.24
CA VAL A 141 3.57 -9.98 1.08
C VAL A 141 3.01 -11.38 1.15
N ALA A 142 3.88 -12.34 1.47
CA ALA A 142 3.51 -13.68 1.88
C ALA A 142 3.58 -13.79 3.40
N VAL A 143 2.56 -14.41 3.99
CA VAL A 143 2.44 -14.61 5.44
C VAL A 143 2.81 -16.03 5.77
N MET A 144 3.76 -16.18 6.69
CA MET A 144 4.02 -17.42 7.41
C MET A 144 3.00 -17.53 8.55
N PRO A 145 2.01 -18.44 8.44
CA PRO A 145 0.91 -18.51 9.37
C PRO A 145 1.40 -19.10 10.70
N LEU A 146 0.70 -18.76 11.78
CA LEU A 146 0.97 -19.37 13.10
C LEU A 146 0.43 -20.80 13.22
N LYS A 147 -0.53 -21.17 12.37
CA LYS A 147 -1.18 -22.48 12.33
C LYS A 147 -1.42 -22.88 10.87
N HIS A 148 -1.19 -24.14 10.53
CA HIS A 148 -1.41 -24.67 9.17
C HIS A 148 -2.86 -25.08 8.89
N THR A 149 -3.81 -24.70 9.75
CA THR A 149 -5.24 -25.03 9.63
C THR A 149 -6.00 -24.14 8.65
N TRP A 150 -5.33 -23.21 7.99
CA TRP A 150 -5.94 -22.36 6.96
C TRP A 150 -6.20 -23.17 5.69
N LYS A 151 -7.12 -22.68 4.86
CA LYS A 151 -7.52 -23.31 3.61
C LYS A 151 -7.46 -22.30 2.48
N CYS A 152 -6.78 -22.65 1.40
CA CYS A 152 -6.72 -21.84 0.20
C CYS A 152 -8.13 -21.65 -0.36
N HIS A 153 -8.60 -20.40 -0.51
CA HIS A 153 -9.96 -20.15 -1.01
C HIS A 153 -10.16 -20.67 -2.45
N ARG A 154 -9.09 -20.69 -3.26
CA ARG A 154 -9.14 -21.16 -4.66
C ARG A 154 -9.18 -22.69 -4.84
N CYS A 155 -8.46 -23.45 -4.01
CA CYS A 155 -8.28 -24.90 -4.23
C CYS A 155 -8.56 -25.79 -3.00
N GLY A 156 -8.85 -25.22 -1.83
CA GLY A 156 -9.05 -25.96 -0.57
C GLY A 156 -7.78 -26.55 0.05
N GLY A 157 -6.60 -26.37 -0.56
CA GLY A 157 -5.30 -26.81 -0.04
C GLY A 157 -4.79 -26.00 1.16
N THR A 158 -3.57 -26.28 1.61
CA THR A 158 -2.84 -25.52 2.64
C THR A 158 -1.35 -25.44 2.29
N GLY A 159 -0.53 -24.82 3.13
CA GLY A 159 0.92 -24.71 2.94
C GLY A 159 1.62 -23.92 4.06
N ASP A 160 2.92 -23.72 3.89
CA ASP A 160 3.77 -22.99 4.85
C ASP A 160 3.67 -21.47 4.71
N LEU A 161 3.21 -21.00 3.56
CA LEU A 161 3.05 -19.59 3.23
C LEU A 161 1.70 -19.38 2.54
N LEU A 162 1.09 -18.23 2.81
CA LEU A 162 -0.14 -17.79 2.16
C LEU A 162 -0.02 -16.33 1.73
N VAL A 163 -0.77 -15.96 0.70
CA VAL A 163 -1.01 -14.56 0.34
C VAL A 163 -2.47 -14.25 0.65
N MET A 164 -2.75 -13.07 1.20
CA MET A 164 -4.11 -12.63 1.46
C MET A 164 -4.69 -11.99 0.20
N GLU A 165 -5.80 -12.54 -0.30
CA GLU A 165 -6.63 -11.94 -1.34
C GLU A 165 -7.99 -11.53 -0.77
N ASN A 166 -8.85 -10.88 -1.58
CA ASN A 166 -10.19 -10.48 -1.15
C ASN A 166 -11.02 -11.65 -0.60
N ALA A 167 -11.11 -12.73 -1.38
CA ALA A 167 -11.88 -13.91 -1.04
C ALA A 167 -11.28 -14.76 0.11
N GLY A 168 -10.07 -14.44 0.59
CA GLY A 168 -9.42 -15.14 1.69
C GLY A 168 -7.95 -15.49 1.42
N PRO A 169 -7.36 -16.38 2.24
CA PRO A 169 -5.98 -16.80 2.05
C PRO A 169 -5.84 -17.67 0.80
N ALA A 170 -4.79 -17.44 0.02
CA ALA A 170 -4.45 -18.21 -1.18
C ALA A 170 -3.04 -18.81 -1.03
N CYS A 171 -2.86 -20.06 -1.48
CA CYS A 171 -1.54 -20.70 -1.49
C CYS A 171 -0.65 -20.15 -2.60
N LEU A 172 0.68 -20.25 -2.40
CA LEU A 172 1.67 -19.75 -3.37
C LEU A 172 1.45 -20.30 -4.78
N GLY A 173 1.09 -21.58 -4.92
CA GLY A 173 0.80 -22.19 -6.22
C GLY A 173 -0.36 -21.49 -6.96
N CYS A 174 -1.48 -21.28 -6.27
CA CYS A 174 -2.66 -20.65 -6.87
C CYS A 174 -2.47 -19.16 -7.21
N VAL A 175 -1.47 -18.50 -6.61
CA VAL A 175 -1.11 -17.11 -6.91
C VAL A 175 0.14 -17.02 -7.78
N GLY A 176 0.64 -18.12 -8.35
CA GLY A 176 1.78 -18.09 -9.29
C GLY A 176 3.13 -17.77 -8.64
N LEU A 177 3.30 -18.08 -7.36
CA LEU A 177 4.55 -17.95 -6.60
C LEU A 177 5.08 -19.30 -6.07
N GLY A 178 4.46 -20.42 -6.48
CA GLY A 178 4.79 -21.75 -5.95
C GLY A 178 6.19 -22.26 -6.34
N ASP A 179 6.80 -21.64 -7.35
CA ASP A 179 8.14 -21.92 -7.88
C ASP A 179 9.22 -20.98 -7.31
N LEU A 180 8.85 -20.04 -6.44
CA LEU A 180 9.81 -19.12 -5.82
C LEU A 180 10.53 -19.77 -4.65
N GLU A 181 11.80 -19.42 -4.48
CA GLU A 181 12.65 -19.88 -3.40
C GLU A 181 12.65 -18.90 -2.23
N PHE A 182 12.57 -19.43 -1.00
CA PHE A 182 12.60 -18.63 0.22
C PHE A 182 14.05 -18.37 0.66
N VAL A 183 14.42 -17.10 0.69
CA VAL A 183 15.69 -16.62 1.24
C VAL A 183 15.44 -16.03 2.64
N PRO A 184 15.98 -16.62 3.71
CA PRO A 184 15.81 -16.10 5.06
C PRO A 184 16.50 -14.74 5.21
N SER A 185 16.03 -13.93 6.17
CA SER A 185 16.71 -12.71 6.55
C SER A 185 18.10 -13.00 7.15
N GLY A 186 19.09 -12.19 6.80
CA GLY A 186 20.44 -12.27 7.38
C GLY A 186 21.49 -11.59 6.52
N ASP A 187 21.56 -11.97 5.25
CA ASP A 187 22.47 -11.34 4.28
C ASP A 187 21.73 -10.23 3.51
N ALA A 188 21.97 -8.98 3.91
CA ALA A 188 21.35 -7.81 3.29
C ALA A 188 21.80 -7.60 1.83
N LEU A 189 23.03 -7.98 1.48
CA LEU A 189 23.56 -7.81 0.13
C LEU A 189 22.90 -8.82 -0.82
N LEU A 190 22.86 -10.10 -0.43
CA LEU A 190 22.18 -11.18 -1.15
C LEU A 190 20.70 -10.85 -1.36
N THR A 191 19.97 -10.55 -0.27
CA THR A 191 18.52 -10.27 -0.35
C THR A 191 18.20 -9.03 -1.19
N ARG A 192 19.04 -7.99 -1.14
CA ARG A 192 18.87 -6.79 -1.99
C ARG A 192 19.10 -7.10 -3.47
N ARG A 193 20.19 -7.81 -3.81
CA ARG A 193 20.54 -8.13 -5.20
C ARG A 193 19.57 -9.16 -5.79
N ALA A 194 19.21 -10.20 -5.03
CA ALA A 194 18.23 -11.21 -5.46
C ALA A 194 16.89 -10.55 -5.76
N ARG A 195 16.39 -9.68 -4.85
CA ARG A 195 15.17 -8.90 -5.11
C ARG A 195 15.24 -8.08 -6.39
N ALA A 196 16.37 -7.42 -6.64
CA ALA A 196 16.53 -6.55 -7.80
C ALA A 196 16.56 -7.33 -9.13
N ARG A 197 17.00 -8.59 -9.11
CA ARG A 197 17.08 -9.47 -10.29
C ARG A 197 15.85 -10.36 -10.48
N SER A 198 15.01 -10.53 -9.46
CA SER A 198 13.76 -11.31 -9.57
C SER A 198 12.61 -10.44 -10.06
N ALA A 199 12.01 -10.83 -11.17
CA ALA A 199 10.79 -10.19 -11.68
C ALA A 199 9.62 -10.41 -10.72
N ARG A 200 9.50 -11.63 -10.18
CA ARG A 200 8.54 -11.98 -9.13
C ARG A 200 9.25 -12.10 -7.79
N ASN A 201 8.78 -11.33 -6.81
CA ASN A 201 9.28 -11.43 -5.44
C ASN A 201 8.18 -11.07 -4.43
N ALA A 202 8.28 -11.62 -3.24
CA ALA A 202 7.36 -11.31 -2.14
C ALA A 202 8.09 -11.33 -0.80
N VAL A 203 7.85 -10.34 0.06
CA VAL A 203 8.38 -10.36 1.42
C VAL A 203 7.63 -11.36 2.26
N VAL A 204 8.37 -12.21 2.96
CA VAL A 204 7.79 -13.13 3.91
C VAL A 204 7.75 -12.48 5.28
N VAL A 205 6.57 -12.49 5.90
CA VAL A 205 6.35 -11.98 7.26
C VAL A 205 5.75 -13.04 8.16
N ARG A 206 5.99 -12.95 9.47
CA ARG A 206 5.35 -13.79 10.49
C ARG A 206 4.84 -12.92 11.62
N PHE A 207 3.67 -13.24 12.16
CA PHE A 207 3.13 -12.52 13.31
C PHE A 207 3.90 -12.88 14.58
N SER A 208 4.49 -11.89 15.24
CA SER A 208 5.12 -12.02 16.55
C SER A 208 4.08 -11.82 17.64
N ARG A 209 3.78 -12.88 18.40
CA ARG A 209 2.79 -12.82 19.50
C ARG A 209 3.25 -11.90 20.62
N SER A 210 4.54 -11.93 20.96
CA SER A 210 5.13 -11.09 22.01
C SER A 210 5.11 -9.61 21.64
N ARG A 211 5.42 -9.27 20.39
CA ARG A 211 5.48 -7.87 19.91
C ARG A 211 4.19 -7.38 19.26
N ARG A 212 3.16 -8.24 19.16
CA ARG A 212 1.83 -7.97 18.58
C ARG A 212 1.88 -7.31 17.20
N ARG A 213 2.83 -7.71 16.36
CA ARG A 213 3.03 -7.17 15.00
C ARG A 213 3.63 -8.21 14.06
N TYR A 214 3.51 -7.97 12.75
CA TYR A 214 4.22 -8.74 11.74
C TYR A 214 5.70 -8.36 11.70
N GLU A 215 6.56 -9.37 11.61
CA GLU A 215 8.01 -9.21 11.49
C GLU A 215 8.49 -9.89 10.21
N ARG A 216 9.36 -9.21 9.47
CA ARG A 216 9.98 -9.75 8.26
C ARG A 216 10.84 -10.96 8.59
N GLN A 217 10.63 -12.07 7.88
CA GLN A 217 11.38 -13.32 8.02
C GLN A 217 12.33 -13.56 6.85
N GLY A 218 12.07 -12.95 5.69
CA GLY A 218 12.88 -13.16 4.50
C GLY A 218 12.21 -12.63 3.24
N LEU A 219 12.52 -13.27 2.11
CA LEU A 219 12.07 -12.88 0.77
C LEU A 219 11.88 -14.14 -0.09
N LEU A 220 10.79 -14.21 -0.84
CA LEU A 220 10.61 -15.14 -1.95
C LEU A 220 11.19 -14.50 -3.22
N VAL A 221 12.02 -15.24 -3.95
CA VAL A 221 12.71 -14.80 -5.17
C VAL A 221 12.73 -15.92 -6.21
N GLU A 222 12.97 -15.56 -7.46
CA GLU A 222 13.11 -16.55 -8.53
C GLU A 222 14.42 -17.33 -8.36
N PRO A 223 14.39 -18.68 -8.42
CA PRO A 223 15.58 -19.51 -8.17
C PRO A 223 16.78 -19.14 -9.05
N GLN A 224 16.54 -18.81 -10.33
CA GLN A 224 17.59 -18.41 -11.25
C GLN A 224 18.26 -17.09 -10.81
N ALA A 225 17.46 -16.09 -10.43
CA ALA A 225 17.97 -14.81 -9.95
C ALA A 225 18.78 -14.96 -8.66
N LEU A 226 18.34 -15.85 -7.75
CA LEU A 226 19.09 -16.17 -6.54
C LEU A 226 20.44 -16.82 -6.86
N ALA A 227 20.45 -17.85 -7.71
CA ALA A 227 21.65 -18.58 -8.09
C ALA A 227 22.66 -17.67 -8.83
N ASP A 228 22.19 -16.78 -9.70
CA ASP A 228 23.04 -15.78 -10.37
C ASP A 228 23.72 -14.84 -9.37
N VAL A 229 22.98 -14.35 -8.38
CA VAL A 229 23.53 -13.48 -7.33
C VAL A 229 24.51 -14.23 -6.44
N GLN A 230 24.22 -15.47 -6.06
CA GLN A 230 25.12 -16.28 -5.25
C GLN A 230 26.46 -16.50 -5.96
N ARG A 231 26.43 -16.91 -7.23
CA ARG A 231 27.64 -17.07 -8.06
C ARG A 231 28.44 -15.79 -8.18
N GLU A 232 27.79 -14.65 -8.37
CA GLU A 232 28.45 -13.35 -8.43
C GLU A 232 29.14 -13.01 -7.10
N LEU A 233 28.45 -13.19 -5.97
CA LEU A 233 29.01 -12.91 -4.65
C LEU A 233 30.16 -13.86 -4.30
N GLU A 234 30.09 -15.13 -4.71
CA GLU A 234 31.19 -16.09 -4.57
C GLU A 234 32.42 -15.66 -5.36
N ARG A 235 32.24 -15.21 -6.61
CA ARG A 235 33.33 -14.67 -7.43
C ARG A 235 33.96 -13.42 -6.81
N GLU A 236 33.14 -12.52 -6.29
CA GLU A 236 33.62 -11.32 -5.58
C GLU A 236 34.42 -11.68 -4.31
N ARG A 237 34.03 -12.74 -3.60
CA ARG A 237 34.73 -13.21 -2.38
C ARG A 237 36.00 -14.00 -2.67
N GLY A 238 36.02 -14.80 -3.75
CA GLY A 238 37.17 -15.63 -4.14
C GLY A 238 38.22 -14.89 -4.96
N GLY A 239 37.93 -13.67 -5.42
CA GLY A 239 38.88 -12.79 -6.11
C GLY A 239 39.47 -11.70 -5.21
N ALA A 240 39.25 -11.76 -3.90
CA ALA A 240 39.76 -10.83 -2.88
C ALA A 240 40.92 -11.44 -2.08
#